data_AF-A0A4P1RAG4-F1
#
_entry.id   AF-A0A4P1RAG4-F1
#
_cell.length_a   1.000
_cell.length_b   1.000
_cell.length_c   1.000
_cell.angle_alpha   90.00
_cell.angle_beta   90.00
_cell.angle_gamma   90.00
#
_symmetry.space_group_name_H-M   'P 1'
#
loop_
_entity.id
_entity.type
_entity.pdbx_description
1 polymer ?
#
loop_
_entity_poly.entity_id
_entity_poly.type
_entity_poly.pdbx_seq_one_letter_code
_entity_poly.pdbx_strand_id
1 'polypeptide(L)'
;MVKFLRQQMEKAGCPVRDSFFRAVYCPPHRAAQGAFMRGKGVFVCSNYSVLQEQVDRVIIHELIHAFDDCRAKINWNNCAHHACSEIRAGHLSGDCHFKRELLRGFLKLRGQGQECVRRRVMESLSANPNCAGSVAKDSMEAVWDICYNDTKPFDRAP
;
A
#
# COMPACT_ATOMS: atom_id res chain seq x y z
N MET A 1 -3.26 -14.46 1.95
CA MET A 1 -2.66 -13.22 2.46
C MET A 1 -3.57 -12.46 3.43
N VAL A 2 -4.80 -12.10 3.04
CA VAL A 2 -5.73 -11.30 3.89
C VAL A 2 -5.96 -11.93 5.28
N LYS A 3 -6.33 -13.22 5.34
CA LYS A 3 -6.52 -13.93 6.62
C LYS A 3 -5.28 -13.88 7.52
N PHE A 4 -4.08 -14.02 6.94
CA PHE A 4 -2.82 -13.93 7.65
C PHE A 4 -2.61 -12.53 8.23
N LEU A 5 -2.78 -11.47 7.43
CA LEU A 5 -2.63 -10.09 7.92
C LEU A 5 -3.61 -9.78 9.05
N ARG A 6 -4.87 -10.23 8.96
CA ARG A 6 -5.86 -10.08 10.04
C ARG A 6 -5.38 -10.71 11.35
N GLN A 7 -4.83 -11.94 11.29
CA GLN A 7 -4.27 -12.64 12.45
C GLN A 7 -3.06 -11.90 13.04
N GLN A 8 -2.19 -11.35 12.19
CA GLN A 8 -1.01 -10.61 12.65
C GLN A 8 -1.38 -9.27 13.30
N MET A 9 -2.39 -8.58 12.76
CA MET A 9 -2.94 -7.37 13.38
C MET A 9 -3.61 -7.66 14.73
N GLU A 10 -4.32 -8.77 14.85
CA GLU A 10 -4.87 -9.21 16.14
C GLU A 10 -3.77 -9.46 17.18
N LYS A 11 -2.70 -10.18 16.81
CA LYS A 11 -1.52 -10.38 17.68
C LYS A 11 -0.80 -9.08 18.04
N ALA A 12 -0.81 -8.09 17.14
CA ALA A 12 -0.23 -6.76 17.38
C ALA A 12 -1.14 -5.84 18.23
N GLY A 13 -2.30 -6.31 18.69
CA GLY A 13 -3.22 -5.54 19.54
C GLY A 13 -4.15 -4.60 18.77
N CYS A 14 -4.29 -4.77 17.45
CA CYS A 14 -5.18 -3.98 16.60
C CYS A 14 -6.08 -4.88 15.74
N PRO A 15 -6.97 -5.68 16.36
CA PRO A 15 -7.80 -6.62 15.63
C PRO A 15 -8.72 -5.91 14.62
N VAL A 16 -8.81 -6.46 13.41
CA VAL A 16 -9.70 -5.97 12.35
C VAL A 16 -10.84 -6.96 12.10
N ARG A 17 -12.07 -6.49 12.34
CA ARG A 17 -13.32 -7.24 12.14
C ARG A 17 -13.87 -7.01 10.73
N ASP A 18 -14.95 -7.69 10.37
CA ASP A 18 -15.51 -7.58 9.02
C ASP A 18 -16.03 -6.15 8.74
N SER A 19 -16.51 -5.44 9.76
CA SER A 19 -16.91 -4.02 9.67
C SER A 19 -15.77 -3.05 9.35
N PHE A 20 -14.51 -3.52 9.42
CA PHE A 20 -13.33 -2.77 9.00
C PHE A 20 -13.23 -2.63 7.49
N PHE A 21 -13.91 -3.49 6.72
CA PHE A 21 -13.87 -3.48 5.26
C PHE A 21 -15.19 -3.00 4.69
N ARG A 22 -15.15 -2.09 3.73
CA ARG A 22 -16.34 -1.53 3.09
C ARG A 22 -16.18 -1.47 1.58
N ALA A 23 -17.14 -2.04 0.85
CA ALA A 23 -17.29 -1.75 -0.56
C ALA A 23 -18.04 -0.42 -0.71
N VAL A 24 -17.48 0.51 -1.49
CA VAL A 24 -18.07 1.84 -1.71
C VAL A 24 -18.09 2.17 -3.19
N TYR A 25 -19.05 3.00 -3.59
CA TYR A 25 -19.06 3.60 -4.92
C TYR A 25 -18.14 4.84 -4.91
N CYS A 26 -17.16 4.85 -5.80
CA CYS A 26 -16.17 5.93 -5.90
C CYS A 26 -16.51 6.89 -7.04
N PRO A 27 -16.26 8.21 -6.86
CA PRO A 27 -16.52 9.21 -7.89
C PRO A 27 -15.65 8.96 -9.14
N PRO A 28 -16.14 9.33 -10.34
CA PRO A 28 -15.40 9.19 -11.59
C PRO A 28 -14.02 9.87 -11.52
N HIS A 29 -13.06 9.34 -12.26
CA HIS A 29 -11.66 9.81 -12.33
C HIS A 29 -10.82 9.66 -11.05
N ARG A 30 -11.31 8.95 -10.03
CA ARG A 30 -10.45 8.57 -8.90
C ARG A 30 -9.39 7.56 -9.36
N ALA A 31 -8.12 7.88 -9.16
CA ALA A 31 -7.00 6.99 -9.49
C ALA A 31 -6.89 5.78 -8.53
N ALA A 32 -7.21 5.97 -7.25
CA ALA A 32 -7.12 4.93 -6.22
C ALA A 32 -8.29 3.93 -6.27
N GLN A 33 -7.98 2.63 -6.21
CA GLN A 33 -8.97 1.54 -6.16
C GLN A 33 -9.48 1.23 -4.75
N GLY A 34 -8.87 1.82 -3.73
CA GLY A 34 -9.25 1.73 -2.33
C GLY A 34 -8.42 2.69 -1.49
N ALA A 35 -8.68 2.73 -0.18
CA ALA A 35 -7.73 3.30 0.78
C ALA A 35 -8.00 2.79 2.21
N PHE A 36 -6.95 2.86 3.03
CA PHE A 36 -7.03 2.81 4.48
C PHE A 36 -7.22 4.23 5.05
N MET A 37 -8.13 4.36 6.01
CA MET A 37 -8.28 5.57 6.82
C MET A 37 -8.30 5.20 8.30
N ARG A 38 -7.41 5.83 9.08
CA ARG A 38 -7.35 5.67 10.54
C ARG A 38 -8.73 5.91 11.16
N GLY A 39 -9.18 4.95 11.97
CA GLY A 39 -10.48 4.98 12.65
C GLY A 39 -11.70 4.66 11.76
N LYS A 40 -11.54 4.58 10.44
CA LYS A 40 -12.64 4.24 9.50
C LYS A 40 -12.48 2.86 8.85
N GLY A 41 -11.25 2.38 8.72
CA GLY A 41 -10.93 1.09 8.13
C GLY A 41 -10.54 1.17 6.66
N VAL A 42 -10.68 0.06 5.96
CA VAL A 42 -10.37 -0.10 4.54
C VAL A 42 -11.64 0.02 3.71
N PHE A 43 -11.59 0.84 2.67
CA PHE A 43 -12.63 0.86 1.65
C PHE A 43 -12.08 0.44 0.29
N VAL A 44 -12.92 -0.23 -0.49
CA VAL A 44 -12.63 -0.68 -1.85
C VAL A 44 -13.65 -0.07 -2.79
N CYS A 45 -13.19 0.54 -3.89
CA CYS A 45 -14.04 1.09 -4.93
C CYS A 45 -14.66 -0.05 -5.76
N SER A 46 -15.92 -0.39 -5.47
CA SER A 46 -16.61 -1.52 -6.10
C SER A 46 -16.85 -1.29 -7.60
N ASN A 47 -17.01 -0.04 -8.03
CA ASN A 47 -17.19 0.34 -9.43
C ASN A 47 -15.91 0.27 -10.29
N TYR A 48 -14.74 0.05 -9.67
CA TYR A 48 -13.46 -0.10 -10.39
C TYR A 48 -12.84 -1.49 -10.27
N SER A 49 -13.44 -2.37 -9.46
CA SER A 49 -12.91 -3.70 -9.18
C SER A 49 -13.80 -4.74 -9.84
N VAL A 50 -13.31 -5.35 -10.92
CA VAL A 50 -14.06 -6.34 -11.71
C VAL A 50 -13.69 -7.77 -11.29
N LEU A 51 -12.44 -7.98 -10.87
CA LEU A 51 -11.91 -9.31 -10.56
C LEU A 51 -11.60 -9.44 -9.06
N GLN A 52 -11.85 -10.63 -8.49
CA GLN A 52 -11.50 -10.95 -7.09
C GLN A 52 -10.02 -10.67 -6.80
N GLU A 53 -9.13 -10.98 -7.75
CA GLU A 53 -7.69 -10.76 -7.61
C GLU A 53 -7.33 -9.27 -7.46
N GLN A 54 -8.13 -8.35 -8.03
CA GLN A 54 -7.95 -6.91 -7.84
C GLN A 54 -8.37 -6.49 -6.43
N VAL A 55 -9.51 -7.01 -5.96
CA VAL A 55 -10.02 -6.75 -4.61
C VAL A 55 -9.05 -7.27 -3.56
N ASP A 56 -8.57 -8.50 -3.70
CA ASP A 56 -7.61 -9.12 -2.77
C ASP A 56 -6.37 -8.25 -2.64
N ARG A 57 -5.82 -7.80 -3.77
CA ARG A 57 -4.61 -6.98 -3.86
C ARG A 57 -4.80 -5.62 -3.18
N VAL A 58 -5.90 -4.92 -3.47
CA VAL A 58 -6.25 -3.66 -2.80
C VAL A 58 -6.37 -3.88 -1.30
N ILE A 59 -7.11 -4.89 -0.86
CA ILE A 59 -7.26 -5.18 0.58
C ILE A 59 -5.92 -5.47 1.24
N ILE A 60 -5.02 -6.21 0.59
CA ILE A 60 -3.69 -6.50 1.13
C ILE A 60 -2.86 -5.22 1.25
N HIS A 61 -2.83 -4.38 0.21
CA HIS A 61 -2.16 -3.08 0.20
C HIS A 61 -2.63 -2.22 1.37
N GLU A 62 -3.94 -2.05 1.51
CA GLU A 62 -4.51 -1.22 2.57
C GLU A 62 -4.36 -1.83 3.97
N LEU A 63 -4.29 -3.17 4.09
CA LEU A 63 -3.99 -3.81 5.37
C LEU A 63 -2.53 -3.64 5.80
N ILE A 64 -1.60 -3.49 4.85
CA ILE A 64 -0.21 -3.16 5.19
C ILE A 64 -0.14 -1.75 5.79
N HIS A 65 -0.86 -0.79 5.20
CA HIS A 65 -1.01 0.55 5.79
C HIS A 65 -1.63 0.50 7.19
N ALA A 66 -2.68 -0.29 7.38
CA ALA A 66 -3.31 -0.46 8.69
C ALA A 66 -2.37 -1.12 9.72
N PHE A 67 -1.57 -2.10 9.29
CA PHE A 67 -0.59 -2.77 10.14
C PHE A 67 0.55 -1.82 10.53
N ASP A 68 1.02 -0.99 9.61
CA ASP A 68 2.04 0.03 9.87
C ASP A 68 1.52 1.10 10.82
N ASP A 69 0.30 1.60 10.60
CA ASP A 69 -0.39 2.54 11.49
C ASP A 69 -0.45 2.01 12.92
N CYS A 70 -0.77 0.71 13.05
CA CYS A 70 -0.88 0.03 14.32
C CYS A 70 0.47 -0.14 15.03
N ARG A 71 1.48 -0.69 14.35
CA ARG A 71 2.75 -1.11 14.99
C ARG A 71 3.78 0.01 15.09
N ALA A 72 3.83 0.88 14.08
CA ALA A 72 4.86 1.91 13.92
C ALA A 72 4.32 3.33 14.16
N LYS A 73 3.01 3.46 14.44
CA LYS A 73 2.36 4.74 14.76
C LYS A 73 2.63 5.80 13.68
N ILE A 74 2.41 5.42 12.42
CA ILE A 74 2.63 6.26 11.23
C ILE A 74 2.02 7.66 11.41
N ASN A 75 2.75 8.71 11.05
CA ASN A 75 2.20 10.04 10.98
C ASN A 75 1.92 10.34 9.49
N TRP A 76 0.65 10.28 9.09
CA TRP A 76 0.24 10.49 7.69
C TRP A 76 0.51 11.92 7.17
N ASN A 77 0.81 12.88 8.06
CA ASN A 77 1.25 14.22 7.68
C ASN A 77 2.78 14.34 7.56
N ASN A 78 3.53 13.32 7.97
CA ASN A 78 4.97 13.26 7.75
C ASN A 78 5.26 12.50 6.45
N CYS A 79 5.91 13.17 5.50
CA CYS A 79 6.11 12.60 4.17
C CYS A 79 6.97 11.33 4.17
N ALA A 80 7.98 11.24 5.03
CA ALA A 80 8.83 10.06 5.16
C ALA A 80 8.06 8.86 5.75
N HIS A 81 7.16 9.09 6.72
CA HIS A 81 6.31 8.04 7.29
C HIS A 81 5.32 7.52 6.23
N HIS A 82 4.69 8.44 5.48
CA HIS A 82 3.79 8.07 4.39
C HIS A 82 4.52 7.27 3.31
N ALA A 83 5.68 7.77 2.87
CA ALA A 83 6.53 7.11 1.88
C ALA A 83 6.93 5.69 2.33
N CYS A 84 7.34 5.54 3.58
CA CYS A 84 7.71 4.24 4.13
C CYS A 84 6.57 3.21 4.06
N SER A 85 5.35 3.63 4.40
CA SER A 85 4.19 2.73 4.35
C SER A 85 3.80 2.38 2.91
N GLU A 86 3.93 3.32 1.97
CA GLU A 86 3.69 3.05 0.54
C GLU A 86 4.75 2.14 -0.09
N ILE A 87 6.01 2.28 0.30
CA ILE A 87 7.09 1.38 -0.14
C ILE A 87 6.77 -0.05 0.29
N ARG A 88 6.41 -0.23 1.56
CA ARG A 88 6.03 -1.54 2.12
C ARG A 88 4.78 -2.09 1.46
N ALA A 89 3.74 -1.27 1.30
CA ALA A 89 2.48 -1.69 0.69
C ALA A 89 2.68 -2.10 -0.79
N GLY A 90 3.42 -1.32 -1.57
CA GLY A 90 3.75 -1.66 -2.96
C GLY A 90 4.64 -2.89 -3.09
N HIS A 91 5.56 -3.10 -2.13
CA HIS A 91 6.46 -4.26 -2.15
C HIS A 91 5.75 -5.56 -1.72
N LEU A 92 4.94 -5.53 -0.66
CA LEU A 92 4.41 -6.72 0.01
C LEU A 92 2.99 -7.12 -0.46
N SER A 93 2.27 -6.25 -1.18
CA SER A 93 0.90 -6.55 -1.64
C SER A 93 0.81 -7.38 -2.91
N GLY A 94 1.91 -7.52 -3.65
CA GLY A 94 1.92 -8.09 -5.01
C GLY A 94 1.47 -7.11 -6.10
N ASP A 95 1.26 -5.82 -5.77
CA ASP A 95 0.95 -4.74 -6.72
C ASP A 95 1.99 -4.60 -7.83
N CYS A 96 3.25 -4.82 -7.47
CA CYS A 96 4.42 -4.67 -8.32
C CYS A 96 5.05 -6.01 -8.75
N HIS A 97 4.26 -7.09 -8.70
CA HIS A 97 4.72 -8.40 -9.16
C HIS A 97 4.99 -8.40 -10.68
N PHE A 98 6.10 -9.03 -11.11
CA PHE A 98 6.59 -9.05 -12.50
C PHE A 98 5.50 -9.33 -13.55
N LYS A 99 4.70 -10.39 -13.34
CA LYS A 99 3.61 -10.76 -14.26
C LYS A 99 2.63 -9.60 -14.53
N ARG A 100 2.37 -8.75 -13.52
CA ARG A 100 1.46 -7.61 -13.67
C ARG A 100 2.12 -6.45 -14.40
N GLU A 101 3.39 -6.18 -14.11
CA GLU A 101 4.13 -5.15 -14.83
C GLU A 101 4.29 -5.51 -16.31
N LEU A 102 4.44 -6.80 -16.65
CA LEU A 102 4.38 -7.28 -18.03
C LEU A 102 3.02 -6.99 -18.68
N LEU A 103 1.91 -7.29 -18.00
CA LEU A 103 0.55 -6.96 -18.46
C LEU A 103 0.31 -5.45 -18.59
N ARG A 104 1.06 -4.62 -17.85
CA ARG A 104 1.06 -3.15 -17.96
C ARG A 104 2.02 -2.64 -19.04
N GLY A 105 2.66 -3.52 -19.80
CA GLY A 105 3.55 -3.16 -20.91
C GLY A 105 4.99 -2.82 -20.50
N PHE A 106 5.37 -3.03 -19.23
CA PHE A 106 6.75 -2.87 -18.80
C PHE A 106 7.54 -4.17 -19.07
N LEU A 107 8.59 -4.09 -19.87
CA LEU A 107 9.33 -5.26 -20.40
C LEU A 107 10.69 -5.52 -19.73
N LYS A 108 11.09 -4.70 -18.73
CA LYS A 108 12.39 -4.87 -18.06
C LYS A 108 12.39 -6.14 -17.21
N LEU A 109 13.43 -6.96 -17.39
CA LEU A 109 13.60 -8.24 -16.66
C LEU A 109 14.20 -8.08 -15.26
N ARG A 110 14.97 -7.01 -15.00
CA ARG A 110 15.66 -6.79 -13.72
C ARG A 110 15.27 -5.44 -13.12
N GLY A 111 15.09 -5.40 -11.80
CA GLY A 111 14.80 -4.18 -11.04
C GLY A 111 13.37 -3.63 -11.20
N GLN A 112 12.56 -4.22 -12.07
CA GLN A 112 11.21 -3.74 -12.39
C GLN A 112 10.30 -3.61 -11.17
N GLY A 113 10.38 -4.55 -10.22
CA GLY A 113 9.58 -4.48 -8.99
C GLY A 113 9.86 -3.21 -8.19
N GLN A 114 11.14 -2.85 -8.01
CA GLN A 114 11.53 -1.62 -7.32
C GLN A 114 11.12 -0.35 -8.09
N GLU A 115 11.24 -0.37 -9.42
CA GLU A 115 10.83 0.75 -10.27
C GLU A 115 9.31 0.96 -10.21
N CYS A 116 8.53 -0.12 -10.21
CA CYS A 116 7.09 -0.07 -9.98
C CYS A 116 6.78 0.51 -8.59
N VAL A 117 7.45 0.05 -7.53
CA VAL A 117 7.23 0.58 -6.17
C VAL A 117 7.54 2.07 -6.12
N ARG A 118 8.67 2.53 -6.67
CA ARG A 118 9.00 3.97 -6.76
C ARG A 118 7.90 4.76 -7.47
N ARG A 119 7.41 4.27 -8.61
CA ARG A 119 6.33 4.95 -9.36
C ARG A 119 5.05 5.07 -8.53
N ARG A 120 4.64 4.00 -7.86
CA ARG A 120 3.43 3.95 -7.03
C ARG A 120 3.55 4.84 -5.79
N VAL A 121 4.71 4.86 -5.15
CA VAL A 121 4.99 5.76 -4.02
C VAL A 121 4.87 7.21 -4.47
N MET A 122 5.54 7.61 -5.57
CA MET A 122 5.45 8.98 -6.06
C MET A 122 4.02 9.39 -6.45
N GLU A 123 3.24 8.47 -7.03
CA GLU A 123 1.82 8.69 -7.31
C GLU A 123 1.03 8.97 -6.02
N SER A 124 1.20 8.14 -4.98
CA SER A 124 0.52 8.33 -3.69
C SER A 124 0.94 9.62 -2.98
N LEU A 125 2.25 9.89 -2.91
CA LEU A 125 2.78 11.09 -2.26
C LEU A 125 2.34 12.39 -2.96
N SER A 126 2.13 12.38 -4.27
CA SER A 126 1.65 13.55 -5.02
C SER A 126 0.27 14.03 -4.58
N ALA A 127 -0.54 13.14 -3.99
CA ALA A 127 -1.85 13.47 -3.43
C ALA A 127 -1.78 14.00 -1.99
N ASN A 128 -0.60 13.98 -1.35
CA ASN A 128 -0.40 14.49 0.00
C ASN A 128 0.18 15.91 -0.02
N PRO A 129 -0.53 16.94 0.48
CA PRO A 129 -0.03 18.31 0.47
C PRO A 129 1.27 18.52 1.27
N ASN A 130 1.56 17.64 2.23
CA ASN A 130 2.79 17.68 3.03
C ASN A 130 4.02 17.11 2.27
N CYS A 131 3.83 16.61 1.05
CA CYS A 131 4.85 15.97 0.22
C CYS A 131 5.16 16.75 -1.07
N ALA A 132 4.80 18.04 -1.15
CA ALA A 132 4.92 18.80 -2.38
C ALA A 132 6.37 18.95 -2.90
N GLY A 133 6.53 19.02 -4.23
CA GLY A 133 7.81 19.30 -4.88
C GLY A 133 8.84 18.18 -4.70
N SER A 134 10.09 18.55 -4.40
CA SER A 134 11.18 17.57 -4.20
C SER A 134 11.02 16.74 -2.92
N VAL A 135 10.25 17.24 -1.94
CA VAL A 135 10.06 16.60 -0.63
C VAL A 135 9.56 15.16 -0.77
N ALA A 136 8.66 14.87 -1.72
CA ALA A 136 8.20 13.50 -1.97
C ALA A 136 9.36 12.56 -2.33
N LYS A 137 10.19 12.97 -3.29
CA LYS A 137 11.30 12.15 -3.78
C LYS A 137 12.38 12.00 -2.71
N ASP A 138 12.75 13.11 -2.07
CA ASP A 138 13.78 13.13 -1.04
C ASP A 138 13.37 12.27 0.18
N SER A 139 12.10 12.37 0.59
CA SER A 139 11.57 11.55 1.68
C SER A 139 11.51 10.06 1.33
N MET A 140 11.14 9.72 0.10
CA MET A 140 11.13 8.34 -0.38
C MET A 140 12.52 7.72 -0.38
N GLU A 141 13.51 8.40 -0.98
CA GLU A 141 14.88 7.88 -1.05
C GLU A 141 15.53 7.80 0.34
N ALA A 142 15.24 8.75 1.24
CA ALA A 142 15.78 8.75 2.61
C ALA A 142 15.37 7.54 3.45
N VAL A 143 14.20 6.94 3.18
CA VAL A 143 13.68 5.78 3.94
C VAL A 143 13.71 4.48 3.14
N TRP A 144 14.18 4.52 1.89
CA TRP A 144 14.06 3.41 0.94
C TRP A 144 14.60 2.10 1.48
N ASP A 145 15.88 2.07 1.86
CA ASP A 145 16.54 0.83 2.28
C ASP A 145 15.95 0.26 3.57
N ILE A 146 15.48 1.11 4.48
CA ILE A 146 14.85 0.67 5.73
C ILE A 146 13.48 0.05 5.43
N CYS A 147 12.65 0.75 4.67
CA CYS A 147 11.25 0.38 4.47
C CYS A 147 11.07 -0.73 3.44
N TYR A 148 11.91 -0.77 2.40
CA TYR A 148 11.86 -1.82 1.39
C TYR A 148 12.31 -3.18 1.96
N ASN A 149 13.29 -3.18 2.87
CA ASN A 149 13.79 -4.41 3.50
C ASN A 149 12.97 -4.85 4.73
N ASP A 150 12.08 -4.00 5.26
CA ASP A 150 11.16 -4.41 6.30
C ASP A 150 9.99 -5.21 5.69
N THR A 151 10.04 -6.53 5.85
CA THR A 151 9.04 -7.47 5.31
C THR A 151 7.94 -7.82 6.29
N LYS A 152 7.96 -7.28 7.52
CA LYS A 152 6.96 -7.64 8.53
C LYS A 152 5.53 -7.32 8.06
N PRO A 153 4.53 -8.14 8.41
CA PRO A 153 4.62 -9.31 9.30
C PRO A 153 5.02 -10.60 8.57
N PHE A 154 5.35 -10.54 7.28
CA PHE A 154 5.84 -11.69 6.54
C PHE A 154 7.30 -11.98 6.90
N ASP A 155 7.72 -13.24 6.73
CA ASP A 155 9.13 -13.60 6.88
C ASP A 155 9.96 -13.12 5.68
N ARG A 156 9.32 -13.04 4.50
CA ARG A 156 9.89 -12.52 3.24
C ARG A 156 8.78 -11.88 2.40
N ALA A 157 9.18 -11.07 1.42
CA ALA A 157 8.25 -10.53 0.42
C ALA A 157 7.51 -11.68 -0.30
N PRO A 158 6.17 -11.64 -0.39
CA PRO A 158 5.35 -12.68 -1.02
C PRO A 158 5.52 -12.82 -2.53
#